data_AF-A0A7R8WQG8-F1
#
_entry.id   AF-A0A7R8WQG8-F1
#
_cell.length_a   1.000
_cell.length_b   1.000
_cell.length_c   1.000
_cell.angle_alpha   90.00
_cell.angle_beta   90.00
_cell.angle_gamma   90.00
#
_symmetry.space_group_name_H-M   'P 1'
#
loop_
_entity.id
_entity.type
_entity.pdbx_description
1 polymer ?
#
loop_
_entity_poly.entity_id
_entity_poly.type
_entity_poly.pdbx_seq_one_letter_code
_entity_poly.pdbx_strand_id
1 'polypeptide(L)'
;MYQWILLPVLSFGLVSSQDATVFPEVTLSHGGIVRGVRLPVKLVDGSLDSRGIEFDAYRDIPYAEKPVRFSPPVTHAGWRGVRNATEEIAICNQASMMNPEQLSMGQEDCLVLQVHVPVSLTNVDPPLLPVMVNIHGGGFAFGSGQSLFYGPEHLMAPEHQVILVNINYRLGPFGFLSTGDSEAAGNWGLLDQIQALKWVQKEIQAFGGDPEKVTIFGESAGGGSVSFLQLSPLSKGLFHRAIAQSGSSLDPWAMQLHPRDNAIELAKKLQCPLPNSETSDSKIVSRAVVECLREKNASDVVNASAGRFIDWTKSSTFFTVVVDGDYLEETEGSPVIPEHPLTLLKSGTIGNPVPTIMGRTDEEGIFLPMVLLADDADDKMQKLNDNFESSACSLLLKLDDKRKDIPQVCRKIKEHFFGDPNVQITYDHTRVLSHMVGERYFNVG
;
A
#
# COMPACT_ATOMS: atom_id res chain seq x y z
N MET A 1 -3.19 -27.68 4.67
CA MET A 1 -3.77 -26.89 5.77
C MET A 1 -4.41 -25.64 5.16
N TYR A 2 -5.35 -25.81 4.21
CA TYR A 2 -5.78 -24.76 3.25
C TYR A 2 -7.28 -24.42 3.36
N GLN A 3 -7.92 -24.76 4.48
CA GLN A 3 -9.38 -24.65 4.61
C GLN A 3 -9.86 -23.42 5.39
N TRP A 4 -8.96 -22.64 6.00
CA TRP A 4 -9.35 -21.57 6.94
C TRP A 4 -9.02 -20.14 6.48
N ILE A 5 -8.30 -19.98 5.35
CA ILE A 5 -8.25 -18.68 4.63
C ILE A 5 -9.57 -18.43 3.86
N LEU A 6 -10.44 -19.45 3.75
CA LEU A 6 -11.64 -19.42 2.92
C LEU A 6 -12.92 -18.87 3.57
N LEU A 7 -12.97 -18.56 4.87
CA LEU A 7 -14.18 -17.99 5.49
C LEU A 7 -13.84 -16.93 6.55
N PRO A 8 -14.41 -15.72 6.46
CA PRO A 8 -15.74 -15.47 5.94
C PRO A 8 -15.73 -14.79 4.57
N VAL A 9 -15.73 -15.59 3.49
CA VAL A 9 -16.72 -15.35 2.42
C VAL A 9 -18.07 -15.86 2.92
N LEU A 10 -18.51 -15.41 4.10
CA LEU A 10 -19.93 -15.41 4.44
C LEU A 10 -20.50 -14.26 3.64
N SER A 11 -20.79 -14.54 2.37
CA SER A 11 -21.65 -13.69 1.54
C SER A 11 -21.36 -12.19 1.66
N PHE A 12 -20.11 -11.76 1.37
CA PHE A 12 -19.96 -10.47 0.72
C PHE A 12 -20.65 -10.62 -0.62
N GLY A 13 -21.96 -10.38 -0.64
CA GLY A 13 -22.74 -10.37 -1.85
C GLY A 13 -22.23 -9.21 -2.67
N LEU A 14 -21.17 -9.47 -3.45
CA LEU A 14 -20.68 -8.64 -4.53
C LEU A 14 -21.93 -8.05 -5.17
N VAL A 15 -22.09 -6.74 -5.04
CA VAL A 15 -23.20 -6.06 -5.69
C VAL A 15 -22.90 -6.12 -7.17
N SER A 16 -23.36 -7.21 -7.78
CA SER A 16 -23.40 -7.40 -9.21
C SER A 16 -24.26 -6.26 -9.76
N SER A 17 -23.74 -5.56 -10.77
CA SER A 17 -24.45 -4.50 -11.51
C SER A 17 -25.73 -5.00 -12.18
N GLN A 18 -25.99 -6.32 -12.15
CA GLN A 18 -27.08 -6.99 -12.86
C GLN A 18 -28.48 -6.57 -12.43
N ASP A 19 -28.66 -6.03 -11.21
CA ASP A 19 -29.97 -5.59 -10.70
C ASP A 19 -30.14 -4.05 -10.64
N ALA A 20 -29.14 -3.28 -11.06
CA ALA A 20 -29.21 -1.82 -11.01
C ALA A 20 -30.04 -1.24 -12.16
N THR A 21 -30.90 -0.26 -11.86
CA THR A 21 -31.81 0.38 -12.84
C THR A 21 -31.47 1.84 -13.13
N VAL A 22 -30.54 2.44 -12.36
CA VAL A 22 -30.14 3.85 -12.48
C VAL A 22 -28.64 3.95 -12.71
N PHE A 23 -28.27 4.68 -13.76
CA PHE A 23 -26.88 4.87 -14.21
C PHE A 23 -26.55 6.38 -14.24
N PRO A 24 -26.15 6.97 -13.11
CA PRO A 24 -25.85 8.39 -13.02
C PRO A 24 -24.63 8.74 -13.87
N GLU A 25 -24.62 9.97 -14.41
CA GLU A 25 -23.54 10.46 -15.26
C GLU A 25 -22.94 11.75 -14.69
N VAL A 26 -21.61 11.81 -14.67
CA VAL A 26 -20.83 12.98 -14.25
C VAL A 26 -19.89 13.39 -15.39
N THR A 27 -19.88 14.68 -15.72
CA THR A 27 -18.97 15.23 -16.74
C THR A 27 -17.72 15.78 -16.06
N LEU A 28 -16.55 15.29 -16.47
CA LEU A 28 -15.25 15.74 -15.98
C LEU A 28 -14.75 16.99 -16.72
N SER A 29 -13.72 17.64 -16.19
CA SER A 29 -13.17 18.90 -16.73
C SER A 29 -12.71 18.82 -18.20
N HIS A 30 -12.29 17.63 -18.65
CA HIS A 30 -11.87 17.37 -20.04
C HIS A 30 -13.05 17.09 -21.00
N GLY A 31 -14.30 17.18 -20.52
CA GLY A 31 -15.52 16.96 -21.31
C GLY A 31 -15.90 15.50 -21.53
N GLY A 32 -15.17 14.55 -20.94
CA GLY A 32 -15.57 13.15 -20.92
C GLY A 32 -16.58 12.88 -19.81
N ILE A 33 -17.46 11.93 -20.05
CA ILE A 33 -18.55 11.55 -19.13
C ILE A 33 -18.17 10.23 -18.47
N VAL A 34 -18.32 10.15 -17.14
CA VAL A 34 -18.25 8.92 -16.36
C VAL A 34 -19.69 8.47 -16.08
N ARG A 35 -20.07 7.27 -16.51
CA ARG A 35 -21.35 6.66 -16.18
C ARG A 35 -21.17 5.63 -15.06
N GLY A 36 -21.66 5.95 -13.87
CA GLY A 36 -21.64 5.07 -12.71
C GLY A 36 -22.89 4.20 -12.61
N VAL A 37 -23.10 3.63 -11.43
CA VAL A 37 -24.26 2.79 -11.09
C VAL A 37 -24.78 3.16 -9.70
N ARG A 38 -26.10 3.28 -9.54
CA ARG A 38 -26.74 3.46 -8.24
C ARG A 38 -26.94 2.11 -7.55
N LEU A 39 -26.48 1.99 -6.32
CA LEU A 39 -26.51 0.76 -5.54
C LEU A 39 -27.17 0.98 -4.18
N PRO A 40 -27.89 -0.01 -3.65
CA PRO A 40 -28.40 0.05 -2.28
C PRO A 40 -27.28 -0.17 -1.26
N VAL A 41 -27.41 0.46 -0.10
CA VAL A 41 -26.55 0.15 1.05
C VAL A 41 -26.97 -1.20 1.63
N LYS A 42 -25.99 -2.09 1.80
CA LYS A 42 -26.14 -3.38 2.49
C LYS A 42 -25.54 -3.30 3.88
N LEU A 43 -26.18 -3.96 4.84
CA LEU A 43 -25.66 -4.16 6.19
C LEU A 43 -24.62 -5.28 6.20
N VAL A 44 -23.91 -5.42 7.33
CA VAL A 44 -22.83 -6.41 7.52
C VAL A 44 -23.29 -7.85 7.27
N ASP A 45 -24.56 -8.15 7.55
CA ASP A 45 -25.16 -9.47 7.31
C ASP A 45 -25.62 -9.68 5.85
N GLY A 46 -25.33 -8.73 4.96
CA GLY A 46 -25.69 -8.74 3.54
C GLY A 46 -27.15 -8.35 3.26
N SER A 47 -27.94 -8.08 4.30
CA SER A 47 -29.32 -7.59 4.14
C SER A 47 -29.33 -6.15 3.62
N LEU A 48 -30.40 -5.79 2.90
CA LEU A 48 -30.60 -4.40 2.47
C LEU A 48 -30.93 -3.54 3.68
N ASP A 49 -30.42 -2.31 3.70
CA ASP A 49 -30.87 -1.33 4.68
C ASP A 49 -32.38 -1.09 4.52
N SER A 50 -33.13 -1.27 5.61
CA SER A 50 -34.59 -1.20 5.60
C SER A 50 -35.15 0.19 5.31
N ARG A 51 -34.32 1.24 5.36
CA ARG A 51 -34.67 2.62 4.99
C ARG A 51 -34.56 2.86 3.49
N GLY A 52 -34.02 1.91 2.71
CA GLY A 52 -33.87 2.02 1.26
C GLY A 52 -32.79 3.05 0.87
N ILE A 53 -31.71 3.14 1.65
CA ILE A 53 -30.60 4.06 1.36
C ILE A 53 -29.82 3.57 0.15
N GLU A 54 -29.46 4.52 -0.72
CA GLU A 54 -28.69 4.28 -1.94
C GLU A 54 -27.47 5.20 -2.02
N PHE A 55 -26.48 4.79 -2.80
CA PHE A 55 -25.31 5.57 -3.16
C PHE A 55 -24.98 5.38 -4.64
N ASP A 56 -24.36 6.38 -5.24
CA ASP A 56 -23.84 6.31 -6.60
C ASP A 56 -22.37 5.87 -6.56
N ALA A 57 -22.05 4.80 -7.28
CA ALA A 57 -20.71 4.25 -7.40
C ALA A 57 -20.16 4.47 -8.81
N TYR A 58 -18.98 5.09 -8.91
CA TYR A 58 -18.24 5.28 -10.14
C TYR A 58 -16.89 4.56 -10.01
N ARG A 59 -16.72 3.48 -10.76
CA ARG A 59 -15.63 2.50 -10.58
C ARG A 59 -14.62 2.58 -11.72
N ASP A 60 -13.38 2.22 -11.42
CA ASP A 60 -12.27 2.14 -12.38
C ASP A 60 -12.09 3.38 -13.27
N ILE A 61 -12.19 4.58 -12.66
CA ILE A 61 -11.90 5.85 -13.32
C ILE A 61 -10.37 6.02 -13.39
N PRO A 62 -9.76 6.14 -14.59
CA PRO A 62 -8.32 6.31 -14.70
C PRO A 62 -7.90 7.72 -14.26
N TYR A 63 -6.98 7.80 -13.31
CA TYR A 63 -6.38 9.07 -12.88
C TYR A 63 -5.00 9.31 -13.53
N ALA A 64 -4.41 8.27 -14.11
CA ALA A 64 -3.16 8.28 -14.84
C ALA A 64 -3.24 7.39 -16.09
N GLU A 65 -2.33 7.60 -17.03
CA GLU A 65 -2.10 6.69 -18.15
C GLU A 65 -1.59 5.33 -17.67
N LYS A 66 -1.69 4.31 -18.54
CA LYS A 66 -1.02 3.03 -18.31
C LYS A 66 0.46 3.29 -17.98
N PRO A 67 0.96 2.84 -16.82
CA PRO A 67 2.29 3.18 -16.37
C PRO A 67 3.36 2.58 -17.27
N VAL A 68 4.36 3.39 -17.59
CA VAL A 68 5.66 2.90 -18.03
C VAL A 68 6.40 2.41 -16.79
N ARG A 69 6.95 1.19 -16.84
CA ARG A 69 7.62 0.58 -15.69
C ARG A 69 8.80 1.42 -15.22
N PHE A 70 8.87 1.57 -13.89
CA PHE A 70 9.93 2.29 -13.19
C PHE A 70 10.04 3.74 -13.66
N SER A 71 8.89 4.41 -13.73
CA SER A 71 8.78 5.81 -14.13
C SER A 71 7.61 6.47 -13.41
N PRO A 72 7.64 7.80 -13.20
CA PRO A 72 6.51 8.54 -12.65
C PRO A 72 5.21 8.31 -13.43
N PRO A 73 4.04 8.35 -12.77
CA PRO A 73 2.76 8.32 -13.46
C PRO A 73 2.59 9.55 -14.35
N VAL A 74 1.93 9.36 -15.48
CA VAL A 74 1.56 10.44 -16.40
C VAL A 74 0.07 10.71 -16.22
N THR A 75 -0.32 11.98 -16.10
CA THR A 75 -1.74 12.36 -16.02
C THR A 75 -2.51 11.82 -17.23
N HIS A 76 -3.66 11.19 -16.99
CA HIS A 76 -4.50 10.67 -18.07
C HIS A 76 -4.99 11.81 -18.98
N ALA A 77 -4.87 11.65 -20.30
CA ALA A 77 -5.23 12.68 -21.29
C ALA A 77 -6.74 13.00 -21.33
N GLY A 78 -7.55 12.18 -20.68
CA GLY A 78 -9.00 12.20 -20.73
C GLY A 78 -9.55 11.39 -21.90
N TRP A 79 -10.86 11.37 -22.04
CA TRP A 79 -11.56 10.69 -23.13
C TRP A 79 -12.71 11.55 -23.65
N ARG A 80 -13.22 11.19 -24.83
CA ARG A 80 -14.45 11.77 -25.41
C ARG A 80 -15.62 10.81 -25.22
N GLY A 81 -16.81 11.36 -25.04
CA GLY A 81 -18.02 10.58 -24.85
C GLY A 81 -18.10 9.93 -23.47
N VAL A 82 -18.83 8.81 -23.39
CA VAL A 82 -19.15 8.15 -22.13
C VAL A 82 -18.21 6.97 -21.87
N ARG A 83 -17.58 6.95 -20.69
CA ARG A 83 -16.87 5.79 -20.15
C ARG A 83 -17.78 5.08 -19.16
N ASN A 84 -17.99 3.78 -19.37
CA ASN A 84 -18.77 2.97 -18.45
C ASN A 84 -17.92 2.60 -17.22
N ALA A 85 -18.38 3.01 -16.04
CA ALA A 85 -17.68 2.93 -14.76
C ALA A 85 -18.52 2.16 -13.73
N THR A 86 -19.14 1.06 -14.16
CA THR A 86 -20.10 0.28 -13.37
C THR A 86 -19.49 -0.97 -12.73
N GLU A 87 -18.29 -1.37 -13.17
CA GLU A 87 -17.61 -2.62 -12.81
C GLU A 87 -16.24 -2.35 -12.19
N GLU A 88 -15.81 -3.24 -11.30
CA GLU A 88 -14.48 -3.23 -10.69
C GLU A 88 -13.66 -4.36 -11.32
N ILE A 89 -12.66 -4.00 -12.11
CA ILE A 89 -11.86 -4.93 -12.93
C ILE A 89 -10.38 -4.76 -12.61
N ALA A 90 -9.93 -3.51 -12.48
CA ALA A 90 -8.53 -3.18 -12.37
C ALA A 90 -8.00 -3.34 -10.94
N ILE A 91 -6.99 -4.20 -10.81
CA ILE A 91 -6.09 -4.29 -9.66
C ILE A 91 -4.65 -4.31 -10.17
N CYS A 92 -3.73 -3.73 -9.40
CA CYS A 92 -2.32 -3.73 -9.79
C CYS A 92 -1.67 -5.10 -9.61
N ASN A 93 -0.63 -5.38 -10.42
CA ASN A 93 0.16 -6.61 -10.32
C ASN A 93 0.64 -6.86 -8.88
N GLN A 94 0.26 -8.01 -8.33
CA GLN A 94 0.53 -8.38 -6.94
C GLN A 94 0.48 -9.89 -6.75
N ALA A 95 1.04 -10.37 -5.65
CA ALA A 95 0.93 -11.77 -5.27
C ALA A 95 -0.51 -12.13 -4.89
N SER A 96 -0.99 -13.30 -5.28
CA SER A 96 -2.30 -13.76 -4.80
C SER A 96 -2.19 -14.25 -3.37
N MET A 97 -2.94 -13.60 -2.49
CA MET A 97 -3.07 -14.03 -1.08
C MET A 97 -4.15 -15.11 -0.91
N MET A 98 -5.04 -15.26 -1.89
CA MET A 98 -6.24 -16.11 -1.79
C MET A 98 -6.12 -17.43 -2.56
N ASN A 99 -5.29 -17.49 -3.60
CA ASN A 99 -5.15 -18.68 -4.43
C ASN A 99 -3.69 -19.20 -4.41
N PRO A 100 -3.41 -20.32 -3.71
CA PRO A 100 -2.07 -20.89 -3.67
C PRO A 100 -1.61 -21.48 -5.02
N GLU A 101 -2.52 -21.77 -5.96
CA GLU A 101 -2.18 -22.27 -7.30
C GLU A 101 -1.84 -21.14 -8.29
N GLN A 102 -2.33 -19.92 -8.03
CA GLN A 102 -2.06 -18.75 -8.85
C GLN A 102 -1.25 -17.74 -8.05
N LEU A 103 0.08 -17.80 -8.13
CA LEU A 103 0.96 -16.95 -7.33
C LEU A 103 0.89 -15.45 -7.66
N SER A 104 0.40 -15.06 -8.84
CA SER A 104 0.34 -13.67 -9.30
C SER A 104 -1.02 -13.32 -9.91
N MET A 105 -1.50 -12.11 -9.64
CA MET A 105 -2.73 -11.54 -10.19
C MET A 105 -2.58 -10.05 -10.53
N GLY A 106 -3.55 -9.50 -11.25
CA GLY A 106 -3.61 -8.09 -11.63
C GLY A 106 -3.04 -7.76 -13.00
N GLN A 107 -2.91 -6.45 -13.25
CA GLN A 107 -2.45 -5.90 -14.52
C GLN A 107 -1.63 -4.62 -14.32
N GLU A 108 -0.92 -4.18 -15.35
CA GLU A 108 -0.14 -2.94 -15.30
C GLU A 108 -1.02 -1.71 -15.49
N ASP A 109 -2.07 -1.80 -16.32
CA ASP A 109 -3.06 -0.72 -16.49
C ASP A 109 -4.04 -0.74 -15.32
N CYS A 110 -3.58 -0.24 -14.18
CA CYS A 110 -4.28 -0.36 -12.90
C CYS A 110 -4.43 0.95 -12.13
N LEU A 111 -3.95 2.07 -12.67
CA LEU A 111 -3.95 3.39 -12.02
C LEU A 111 -5.32 4.06 -12.11
N VAL A 112 -6.27 3.45 -11.38
CA VAL A 112 -7.67 3.85 -11.32
C VAL A 112 -8.11 4.14 -9.89
N LEU A 113 -9.23 4.83 -9.76
CA LEU A 113 -9.90 5.08 -8.50
C LEU A 113 -11.40 4.80 -8.60
N GLN A 114 -12.03 4.59 -7.45
CA GLN A 114 -13.47 4.53 -7.30
C GLN A 114 -13.96 5.75 -6.53
N VAL A 115 -15.09 6.34 -6.93
CA VAL A 115 -15.77 7.43 -6.22
C VAL A 115 -17.16 6.95 -5.80
N HIS A 116 -17.47 7.08 -4.51
CA HIS A 116 -18.75 6.72 -3.92
C HIS A 116 -19.41 7.98 -3.35
N VAL A 117 -20.62 8.25 -3.81
CA VAL A 117 -21.37 9.47 -3.49
C VAL A 117 -22.69 9.08 -2.83
N PRO A 118 -22.98 9.53 -1.60
CA PRO A 118 -24.27 9.25 -0.96
C PRO A 118 -25.39 9.94 -1.74
N VAL A 119 -26.49 9.24 -1.99
CA VAL A 119 -27.66 9.88 -2.63
C VAL A 119 -28.39 10.72 -1.59
N SER A 120 -28.39 12.04 -1.77
CA SER A 120 -29.19 12.93 -0.93
C SER A 120 -30.67 12.77 -1.26
N LEU A 121 -31.47 12.34 -0.27
CA LEU A 121 -32.91 12.15 -0.43
C LEU A 121 -33.69 13.48 -0.44
N THR A 122 -33.08 14.57 0.03
CA THR A 122 -33.72 15.87 0.19
C THR A 122 -32.67 16.96 0.15
N ASN A 123 -32.50 17.63 -1.01
CA ASN A 123 -32.13 19.05 -1.14
C ASN A 123 -32.09 19.43 -2.63
N VAL A 124 -32.68 20.57 -2.96
CA VAL A 124 -32.41 21.28 -4.21
C VAL A 124 -31.13 22.06 -3.96
N ASP A 125 -30.05 21.72 -4.68
CA ASP A 125 -28.68 22.22 -4.50
C ASP A 125 -28.02 21.88 -3.14
N PRO A 126 -27.62 20.61 -2.91
CA PRO A 126 -26.90 20.24 -1.70
C PRO A 126 -25.51 20.93 -1.63
N PRO A 127 -25.03 21.27 -0.42
CA PRO A 127 -23.67 21.78 -0.25
C PRO A 127 -22.62 20.73 -0.63
N LEU A 128 -21.42 21.18 -1.04
CA LEU A 128 -20.31 20.28 -1.32
C LEU A 128 -19.92 19.48 -0.06
N LEU A 129 -19.71 18.17 -0.22
CA LEU A 129 -19.42 17.24 0.85
C LEU A 129 -17.92 17.12 1.12
N PRO A 130 -17.49 16.91 2.39
CA PRO A 130 -16.12 16.48 2.68
C PRO A 130 -15.75 15.21 1.93
N VAL A 131 -14.47 15.11 1.55
CA VAL A 131 -13.94 13.99 0.75
C VAL A 131 -13.00 13.18 1.63
N MET A 132 -13.20 11.88 1.70
CA MET A 132 -12.29 10.93 2.33
C MET A 132 -11.61 10.10 1.26
N VAL A 133 -10.28 10.13 1.20
CA VAL A 133 -9.49 9.36 0.24
C VAL A 133 -8.77 8.23 0.96
N ASN A 134 -9.19 7.00 0.69
CA ASN A 134 -8.63 5.78 1.26
C ASN A 134 -7.42 5.33 0.45
N ILE A 135 -6.29 5.15 1.14
CA ILE A 135 -5.08 4.55 0.61
C ILE A 135 -4.97 3.17 1.23
N HIS A 136 -5.14 2.12 0.42
CA HIS A 136 -5.19 0.76 0.95
C HIS A 136 -3.84 0.30 1.53
N GLY A 137 -3.93 -0.60 2.51
CA GLY A 137 -2.80 -1.31 3.11
C GLY A 137 -2.29 -2.46 2.25
N GLY A 138 -1.69 -3.47 2.89
CA GLY A 138 -1.14 -4.66 2.22
C GLY A 138 0.38 -4.64 2.01
N GLY A 139 1.12 -3.98 2.92
CA GLY A 139 2.58 -4.02 2.96
C GLY A 139 3.28 -3.47 1.72
N PHE A 140 2.60 -2.60 0.96
CA PHE A 140 3.01 -2.13 -0.37
C PHE A 140 3.15 -3.23 -1.43
N ALA A 141 2.71 -4.46 -1.15
CA ALA A 141 2.93 -5.63 -2.00
C ALA A 141 1.64 -6.21 -2.58
N PHE A 142 0.50 -6.01 -1.92
CA PHE A 142 -0.83 -6.43 -2.35
C PHE A 142 -1.89 -5.44 -1.85
N GLY A 143 -3.14 -5.62 -2.27
CA GLY A 143 -4.28 -4.76 -1.97
C GLY A 143 -4.88 -4.11 -3.22
N SER A 144 -6.07 -3.52 -3.05
CA SER A 144 -6.73 -2.70 -4.08
C SER A 144 -7.79 -1.81 -3.44
N GLY A 145 -8.24 -0.77 -4.15
CA GLY A 145 -9.37 0.07 -3.75
C GLY A 145 -10.75 -0.58 -3.93
N GLN A 146 -10.82 -1.80 -4.48
CA GLN A 146 -12.08 -2.48 -4.80
C GLN A 146 -12.95 -2.72 -3.55
N SER A 147 -14.27 -2.77 -3.76
CA SER A 147 -15.26 -2.95 -2.70
C SER A 147 -15.11 -4.28 -1.95
N LEU A 148 -14.48 -5.30 -2.57
CA LEU A 148 -14.14 -6.55 -1.89
C LEU A 148 -13.26 -6.34 -0.65
N PHE A 149 -12.36 -5.36 -0.70
CA PHE A 149 -11.47 -5.02 0.41
C PHE A 149 -12.00 -3.81 1.20
N TYR A 150 -12.54 -2.81 0.52
CA TYR A 150 -12.94 -1.52 1.11
C TYR A 150 -14.32 -1.10 0.64
N GLY A 151 -15.33 -1.91 1.01
CA GLY A 151 -16.74 -1.62 0.74
C GLY A 151 -17.18 -0.25 1.31
N PRO A 152 -17.95 0.54 0.54
CA PRO A 152 -18.31 1.90 0.93
C PRO A 152 -19.51 1.96 1.89
N GLU A 153 -20.20 0.85 2.15
CA GLU A 153 -21.56 0.80 2.68
C GLU A 153 -21.72 1.55 4.01
N HIS A 154 -20.76 1.41 4.92
CA HIS A 154 -20.79 2.08 6.20
C HIS A 154 -20.64 3.60 6.07
N LEU A 155 -19.71 4.08 5.24
CA LEU A 155 -19.46 5.51 5.06
C LEU A 155 -20.53 6.19 4.18
N MET A 156 -21.22 5.43 3.35
CA MET A 156 -22.34 5.92 2.54
C MET A 156 -23.65 6.06 3.32
N ALA A 157 -23.66 5.76 4.63
CA ALA A 157 -24.82 6.03 5.47
C ALA A 157 -25.14 7.55 5.52
N PRO A 158 -26.42 7.96 5.48
CA PRO A 158 -26.83 9.35 5.38
C PRO A 158 -26.34 10.24 6.52
N GLU A 159 -26.08 9.68 7.71
CA GLU A 159 -25.55 10.41 8.86
C GLU A 159 -24.11 10.91 8.69
N HIS A 160 -23.32 10.33 7.79
CA HIS A 160 -21.91 10.70 7.62
C HIS A 160 -21.71 11.85 6.62
N GLN A 161 -22.51 11.90 5.55
CA GLN A 161 -22.45 12.96 4.53
C GLN A 161 -21.02 13.18 3.99
N VAL A 162 -20.35 12.11 3.56
CA VAL A 162 -18.99 12.16 2.97
C VAL A 162 -18.96 11.52 1.59
N ILE A 163 -18.05 11.97 0.74
CA ILE A 163 -17.67 11.26 -0.48
C ILE A 163 -16.45 10.40 -0.19
N LEU A 164 -16.52 9.11 -0.53
CA LEU A 164 -15.40 8.18 -0.38
C LEU A 164 -14.72 7.97 -1.72
N VAL A 165 -13.41 8.17 -1.77
CA VAL A 165 -12.55 7.84 -2.89
C VAL A 165 -11.60 6.74 -2.47
N ASN A 166 -11.65 5.59 -3.14
CA ASN A 166 -10.69 4.51 -2.96
C ASN A 166 -9.73 4.52 -4.16
N ILE A 167 -8.43 4.38 -3.94
CA ILE A 167 -7.44 4.45 -5.02
C ILE A 167 -6.67 3.14 -5.14
N ASN A 168 -6.32 2.74 -6.36
CA ASN A 168 -5.22 1.81 -6.59
C ASN A 168 -3.90 2.58 -6.73
N TYR A 169 -2.77 1.95 -6.43
CA TYR A 169 -1.42 2.44 -6.74
C TYR A 169 -0.50 1.26 -7.05
N ARG A 170 0.62 1.46 -7.76
CA ARG A 170 1.56 0.35 -8.07
C ARG A 170 2.16 -0.24 -6.81
N LEU A 171 2.33 -1.56 -6.81
CA LEU A 171 2.79 -2.36 -5.67
C LEU A 171 4.09 -3.11 -6.00
N GLY A 172 4.75 -3.61 -4.95
CA GLY A 172 5.96 -4.43 -5.03
C GLY A 172 7.05 -3.76 -5.88
N PRO A 173 7.79 -4.54 -6.68
CA PRO A 173 8.81 -3.98 -7.58
C PRO A 173 8.26 -2.91 -8.54
N PHE A 174 7.02 -3.02 -9.01
CA PHE A 174 6.46 -2.06 -9.97
C PHE A 174 6.28 -0.67 -9.36
N GLY A 175 5.93 -0.60 -8.06
CA GLY A 175 5.76 0.66 -7.34
C GLY A 175 7.03 1.17 -6.66
N PHE A 176 7.93 0.27 -6.28
CA PHE A 176 8.95 0.60 -5.28
C PHE A 176 10.36 0.03 -5.59
N LEU A 177 10.61 -0.50 -6.79
CA LEU A 177 11.99 -0.81 -7.20
C LEU A 177 12.84 0.47 -7.16
N SER A 178 13.97 0.40 -6.45
CA SER A 178 14.99 1.44 -6.46
C SER A 178 16.37 0.81 -6.61
N THR A 179 17.24 1.43 -7.40
CA THR A 179 18.65 1.03 -7.57
C THR A 179 19.60 1.86 -6.70
N GLY A 180 19.06 2.80 -5.92
CA GLY A 180 19.85 3.74 -5.12
C GLY A 180 20.61 4.78 -5.96
N ASP A 181 20.11 5.07 -7.16
CA ASP A 181 20.62 6.10 -8.05
C ASP A 181 19.53 6.52 -9.07
N SER A 182 19.88 7.44 -9.98
CA SER A 182 18.97 8.03 -10.97
C SER A 182 18.38 7.04 -11.98
N GLU A 183 18.96 5.85 -12.18
CA GLU A 183 18.42 4.89 -13.16
C GLU A 183 17.08 4.28 -12.70
N ALA A 184 16.86 4.21 -11.38
CA ALA A 184 15.56 3.97 -10.77
C ALA A 184 15.55 4.54 -9.35
N ALA A 185 15.09 5.79 -9.21
CA ALA A 185 15.03 6.49 -7.92
C ALA A 185 14.09 5.79 -6.92
N GLY A 186 12.94 5.28 -7.38
CA GLY A 186 11.94 4.57 -6.57
C GLY A 186 10.68 5.40 -6.32
N ASN A 187 9.88 4.98 -5.34
CA ASN A 187 8.67 5.70 -4.88
C ASN A 187 7.59 5.96 -5.95
N TRP A 188 7.57 5.19 -7.03
CA TRP A 188 6.57 5.30 -8.10
C TRP A 188 5.14 5.11 -7.57
N GLY A 189 4.95 4.19 -6.60
CA GLY A 189 3.67 3.99 -5.92
C GLY A 189 3.21 5.20 -5.09
N LEU A 190 4.12 5.93 -4.44
CA LEU A 190 3.77 7.20 -3.77
C LEU A 190 3.44 8.30 -4.78
N LEU A 191 4.15 8.35 -5.90
CA LEU A 191 3.83 9.29 -6.98
C LEU A 191 2.46 8.98 -7.60
N ASP A 192 2.07 7.71 -7.70
CA ASP A 192 0.73 7.30 -8.12
C ASP A 192 -0.34 7.85 -7.16
N GLN A 193 -0.12 7.71 -5.85
CA GLN A 193 -1.00 8.27 -4.82
C GLN A 193 -1.10 9.80 -4.93
N ILE A 194 0.02 10.50 -5.13
CA ILE A 194 0.05 11.95 -5.36
C ILE A 194 -0.74 12.32 -6.63
N GLN A 195 -0.59 11.55 -7.70
CA GLN A 195 -1.32 11.77 -8.95
C GLN A 195 -2.83 11.55 -8.78
N ALA A 196 -3.24 10.55 -7.99
CA ALA A 196 -4.65 10.36 -7.62
C ALA A 196 -5.18 11.54 -6.79
N LEU A 197 -4.41 12.07 -5.84
CA LEU A 197 -4.80 13.26 -5.07
C LEU A 197 -4.91 14.52 -5.95
N LYS A 198 -4.02 14.69 -6.94
CA LYS A 198 -4.14 15.75 -7.96
C LYS A 198 -5.42 15.59 -8.78
N TRP A 199 -5.80 14.36 -9.12
CA TRP A 199 -7.08 14.08 -9.77
C TRP A 199 -8.26 14.48 -8.87
N VAL A 200 -8.22 14.13 -7.58
CA VAL A 200 -9.26 14.50 -6.60
C VAL A 200 -9.40 16.03 -6.54
N GLN A 201 -8.30 16.75 -6.37
CA GLN A 201 -8.30 18.22 -6.35
C GLN A 201 -8.93 18.84 -7.61
N LYS A 202 -8.72 18.21 -8.77
CA LYS A 202 -9.20 18.74 -10.05
C LYS A 202 -10.66 18.38 -10.35
N GLU A 203 -11.09 17.17 -10.01
CA GLU A 203 -12.33 16.60 -10.55
C GLU A 203 -13.42 16.35 -9.49
N ILE A 204 -13.10 16.27 -8.19
CA ILE A 204 -14.06 15.78 -7.18
C ILE A 204 -15.27 16.70 -7.00
N GLN A 205 -15.14 17.98 -7.36
CA GLN A 205 -16.27 18.92 -7.33
C GLN A 205 -17.38 18.53 -8.31
N ALA A 206 -17.06 17.88 -9.43
CA ALA A 206 -18.05 17.36 -10.37
C ALA A 206 -18.93 16.24 -9.76
N PHE A 207 -18.43 15.58 -8.72
CA PHE A 207 -19.14 14.56 -7.94
C PHE A 207 -19.85 15.14 -6.69
N GLY A 208 -19.82 16.46 -6.51
CA GLY A 208 -20.37 17.12 -5.31
C GLY A 208 -19.41 17.18 -4.11
N GLY A 209 -18.12 16.92 -4.32
CA GLY A 209 -17.09 16.98 -3.27
C GLY A 209 -16.44 18.35 -3.12
N ASP A 210 -16.00 18.66 -1.91
CA ASP A 210 -15.28 19.89 -1.58
C ASP A 210 -13.75 19.62 -1.63
N PRO A 211 -13.02 20.12 -2.66
CA PRO A 211 -11.57 19.92 -2.77
C PRO A 211 -10.79 20.57 -1.60
N GLU A 212 -11.39 21.54 -0.91
CA GLU A 212 -10.80 22.21 0.27
C GLU A 212 -11.06 21.44 1.58
N LYS A 213 -11.77 20.30 1.53
CA LYS A 213 -12.07 19.44 2.69
C LYS A 213 -11.72 17.98 2.45
N VAL A 214 -10.55 17.75 1.84
CA VAL A 214 -9.99 16.41 1.61
C VAL A 214 -9.30 15.88 2.88
N THR A 215 -9.68 14.68 3.31
CA THR A 215 -9.04 13.89 4.36
C THR A 215 -8.44 12.63 3.74
N ILE A 216 -7.13 12.42 3.87
CA ILE A 216 -6.53 11.12 3.49
C ILE A 216 -6.56 10.18 4.69
N PHE A 217 -6.80 8.90 4.45
CA PHE A 217 -6.71 7.88 5.47
C PHE A 217 -6.22 6.55 4.91
N GLY A 218 -5.69 5.69 5.78
CA GLY A 218 -5.24 4.37 5.38
C GLY A 218 -4.78 3.54 6.58
N GLU A 219 -4.81 2.22 6.39
CA GLU A 219 -4.43 1.22 7.38
C GLU A 219 -3.12 0.53 6.98
N SER A 220 -2.28 0.18 7.96
CA SER A 220 -0.98 -0.48 7.74
C SER A 220 -0.12 0.31 6.75
N ALA A 221 0.28 -0.28 5.61
CA ALA A 221 0.99 0.42 4.53
C ALA A 221 0.26 1.65 3.99
N GLY A 222 -1.07 1.69 4.09
CA GLY A 222 -1.88 2.87 3.83
C GLY A 222 -1.66 3.97 4.87
N GLY A 223 -1.56 3.61 6.17
CA GLY A 223 -1.20 4.53 7.25
C GLY A 223 0.24 5.06 7.11
N GLY A 224 1.16 4.17 6.75
CA GLY A 224 2.53 4.54 6.36
C GLY A 224 2.54 5.50 5.17
N SER A 225 1.74 5.23 4.14
CA SER A 225 1.55 6.13 2.98
C SER A 225 1.02 7.50 3.40
N VAL A 226 0.01 7.56 4.26
CA VAL A 226 -0.49 8.83 4.83
C VAL A 226 0.65 9.61 5.50
N SER A 227 1.45 8.93 6.33
CA SER A 227 2.60 9.55 7.01
C SER A 227 3.66 10.06 6.01
N PHE A 228 4.02 9.28 5.00
CA PHE A 228 4.95 9.71 3.94
C PHE A 228 4.41 10.88 3.12
N LEU A 229 3.13 10.87 2.77
CA LEU A 229 2.50 11.96 2.06
C LEU A 229 2.53 13.25 2.87
N GLN A 230 2.40 13.22 4.20
CA GLN A 230 2.57 14.43 5.01
C GLN A 230 4.01 14.98 4.96
N LEU A 231 5.00 14.11 4.87
CA LEU A 231 6.41 14.51 4.78
C LEU A 231 6.79 15.01 3.38
N SER A 232 6.16 14.48 2.33
CA SER A 232 6.51 14.81 0.95
C SER A 232 6.21 16.27 0.60
N PRO A 233 7.17 17.02 0.02
CA PRO A 233 6.89 18.38 -0.45
C PRO A 233 5.92 18.40 -1.65
N LEU A 234 5.83 17.31 -2.40
CA LEU A 234 4.98 17.20 -3.60
C LEU A 234 3.49 17.09 -3.30
N SER A 235 3.13 16.79 -2.05
CA SER A 235 1.73 16.61 -1.63
C SER A 235 1.12 17.88 -1.03
N LYS A 236 1.91 18.96 -0.93
CA LYS A 236 1.52 20.22 -0.28
C LYS A 236 0.21 20.76 -0.87
N GLY A 237 -0.77 20.97 -0.01
CA GLY A 237 -2.08 21.52 -0.39
C GLY A 237 -3.02 20.52 -1.10
N LEU A 238 -2.64 19.25 -1.26
CA LEU A 238 -3.53 18.26 -1.88
C LEU A 238 -4.56 17.66 -0.91
N PHE A 239 -4.33 17.80 0.40
CA PHE A 239 -5.24 17.35 1.45
C PHE A 239 -5.09 18.21 2.71
N HIS A 240 -6.10 18.14 3.57
CA HIS A 240 -6.34 19.08 4.68
C HIS A 240 -6.41 18.42 6.05
N ARG A 241 -6.57 17.08 6.10
CA ARG A 241 -6.59 16.25 7.30
C ARG A 241 -6.02 14.87 6.98
N ALA A 242 -5.51 14.19 7.99
CA ALA A 242 -4.92 12.86 7.85
C ALA A 242 -5.39 11.92 8.97
N ILE A 243 -5.62 10.65 8.63
CA ILE A 243 -5.87 9.57 9.61
C ILE A 243 -4.96 8.39 9.26
N ALA A 244 -3.95 8.14 10.08
CA ALA A 244 -3.04 7.00 9.91
C ALA A 244 -3.39 5.91 10.93
N GLN A 245 -3.81 4.75 10.43
CA GLN A 245 -4.26 3.62 11.25
C GLN A 245 -3.19 2.53 11.22
N SER A 246 -2.61 2.22 12.37
CA SER A 246 -1.64 1.12 12.53
C SER A 246 -0.48 1.21 11.52
N GLY A 247 0.04 2.42 11.28
CA GLY A 247 1.10 2.63 10.30
C GLY A 247 1.68 4.03 10.31
N SER A 248 2.99 4.11 10.12
CA SER A 248 3.83 5.29 10.27
C SER A 248 5.01 5.24 9.29
N SER A 249 5.53 6.41 8.89
CA SER A 249 6.76 6.49 8.08
C SER A 249 8.03 6.12 8.86
N LEU A 250 7.94 5.99 10.18
CA LEU A 250 9.02 5.58 11.07
C LEU A 250 8.99 4.06 11.37
N ASP A 251 7.95 3.35 10.93
CA ASP A 251 7.86 1.91 11.08
C ASP A 251 8.94 1.20 10.27
N PRO A 252 9.58 0.15 10.81
CA PRO A 252 10.75 -0.45 10.17
C PRO A 252 10.44 -1.23 8.89
N TRP A 253 9.17 -1.57 8.67
CA TRP A 253 8.70 -2.21 7.44
C TRP A 253 8.32 -1.18 6.36
N ALA A 254 8.16 0.09 6.71
CA ALA A 254 7.69 1.13 5.80
C ALA A 254 8.76 1.59 4.78
N MET A 255 10.04 1.38 5.10
CA MET A 255 11.17 1.74 4.24
C MET A 255 12.10 0.56 3.92
N GLN A 256 12.79 0.63 2.78
CA GLN A 256 13.83 -0.35 2.44
C GLN A 256 15.15 -0.02 3.13
N LEU A 257 15.77 -1.03 3.74
CA LEU A 257 17.12 -0.91 4.30
C LEU A 257 18.20 -0.87 3.20
N HIS A 258 18.11 -1.79 2.23
CA HIS A 258 19.13 -1.98 1.19
C HIS A 258 18.50 -2.06 -0.22
N PRO A 259 17.94 -0.94 -0.75
CA PRO A 259 17.15 -0.97 -1.99
C PRO A 259 17.92 -1.49 -3.20
N ARG A 260 19.20 -1.10 -3.34
CA ARG A 260 20.06 -1.57 -4.43
C ARG A 260 20.26 -3.09 -4.41
N ASP A 261 20.52 -3.66 -3.23
CA ASP A 261 20.74 -5.10 -3.08
C ASP A 261 19.45 -5.87 -3.42
N ASN A 262 18.30 -5.36 -2.98
CA ASN A 262 16.99 -5.90 -3.31
C ASN A 262 16.74 -5.95 -4.83
N ALA A 263 17.07 -4.87 -5.54
CA ALA A 263 16.92 -4.77 -7.00
C ALA A 263 17.84 -5.77 -7.73
N ILE A 264 19.12 -5.86 -7.31
CA ILE A 264 20.09 -6.80 -7.90
C ILE A 264 19.67 -8.25 -7.61
N GLU A 265 19.20 -8.56 -6.41
CA GLU A 265 18.77 -9.92 -6.06
C GLU A 265 17.55 -10.35 -6.88
N LEU A 266 16.59 -9.44 -7.11
CA LEU A 266 15.46 -9.70 -8.00
C LEU A 266 15.93 -9.94 -9.45
N ALA A 267 16.83 -9.12 -9.96
CA ALA A 267 17.40 -9.29 -11.30
C ALA A 267 18.12 -10.63 -11.45
N LYS A 268 18.90 -11.05 -10.44
CA LYS A 268 19.57 -12.37 -10.41
C LYS A 268 18.57 -13.51 -10.44
N LYS A 269 17.49 -13.45 -9.64
CA LYS A 269 16.42 -14.46 -9.66
C LYS A 269 15.75 -14.60 -11.02
N LEU A 270 15.59 -13.48 -11.71
CA LEU A 270 15.01 -13.41 -13.06
C LEU A 270 16.05 -13.65 -14.17
N GLN A 271 17.27 -14.06 -13.80
CA GLN A 271 18.35 -14.39 -14.73
C GLN A 271 18.66 -13.23 -15.69
N CYS A 272 18.66 -12.01 -15.17
CA CYS A 272 19.08 -10.84 -15.92
C CYS A 272 20.59 -10.89 -16.23
N PRO A 273 21.01 -10.46 -17.43
CA PRO A 273 22.41 -10.36 -17.77
C PRO A 273 23.03 -9.15 -17.06
N LEU A 274 23.72 -9.39 -15.94
CA LEU A 274 24.35 -8.34 -15.16
C LEU A 274 25.86 -8.27 -15.46
N PRO A 275 26.43 -7.06 -15.61
CA PRO A 275 27.87 -6.88 -15.68
C PRO A 275 28.59 -7.40 -14.43
N ASN A 276 29.86 -7.79 -14.56
CA ASN A 276 30.66 -8.22 -13.41
C ASN A 276 30.84 -7.06 -12.42
N SER A 277 30.33 -7.25 -11.20
CA SER A 277 30.21 -6.20 -10.17
C SER A 277 31.55 -5.69 -9.65
N GLU A 278 32.64 -6.45 -9.78
CA GLU A 278 33.96 -6.05 -9.27
C GLU A 278 34.69 -5.03 -10.16
N THR A 279 34.20 -4.79 -11.40
CA THR A 279 34.88 -3.94 -12.39
C THR A 279 33.96 -2.93 -13.08
N SER A 280 32.65 -3.00 -12.85
CA SER A 280 31.66 -2.20 -13.57
C SER A 280 31.15 -1.03 -12.73
N ASP A 281 31.00 0.13 -13.36
CA ASP A 281 30.36 1.31 -12.76
C ASP A 281 28.97 0.95 -12.20
N SER A 282 28.64 1.47 -11.01
CA SER A 282 27.36 1.20 -10.35
C SER A 282 26.17 1.59 -11.23
N LYS A 283 26.24 2.70 -11.98
CA LYS A 283 25.15 3.12 -12.87
C LYS A 283 24.96 2.15 -14.04
N ILE A 284 26.03 1.52 -14.55
CA ILE A 284 25.93 0.52 -15.63
C ILE A 284 25.17 -0.72 -15.12
N VAL A 285 25.46 -1.16 -13.90
CA VAL A 285 24.73 -2.28 -13.28
C VAL A 285 23.26 -1.92 -13.05
N SER A 286 22.98 -0.72 -12.54
CA SER A 286 21.61 -0.23 -12.32
C SER A 286 20.80 -0.19 -13.62
N ARG A 287 21.39 0.35 -14.68
CA ARG A 287 20.76 0.37 -16.00
C ARG A 287 20.45 -1.03 -16.52
N ALA A 288 21.42 -1.96 -16.43
CA ALA A 288 21.22 -3.34 -16.86
C ALA A 288 20.10 -4.04 -16.08
N VAL A 289 19.97 -3.76 -14.77
CA VAL A 289 18.84 -4.23 -13.94
C VAL A 289 17.53 -3.68 -14.47
N VAL A 290 17.41 -2.36 -14.64
CA VAL A 290 16.17 -1.69 -15.05
C VAL A 290 15.74 -2.12 -16.45
N GLU A 291 16.64 -2.11 -17.43
CA GLU A 291 16.38 -2.54 -18.80
C GLU A 291 15.91 -3.99 -18.84
N CYS A 292 16.60 -4.90 -18.13
CA CYS A 292 16.17 -6.28 -18.08
C CYS A 292 14.77 -6.44 -17.47
N LEU A 293 14.49 -5.79 -16.34
CA LEU A 293 13.20 -5.91 -15.65
C LEU A 293 12.03 -5.29 -16.43
N ARG A 294 12.30 -4.30 -17.30
CA ARG A 294 11.29 -3.76 -18.22
C ARG A 294 10.79 -4.82 -19.20
N GLU A 295 11.66 -5.72 -19.65
CA GLU A 295 11.35 -6.76 -20.63
C GLU A 295 10.77 -8.05 -20.02
N LYS A 296 10.80 -8.22 -18.68
CA LYS A 296 10.27 -9.43 -18.04
C LYS A 296 8.73 -9.47 -18.06
N ASN A 297 8.14 -10.66 -18.05
CA ASN A 297 6.70 -10.78 -17.82
C ASN A 297 6.35 -10.29 -16.42
N ALA A 298 5.20 -9.62 -16.29
CA ALA A 298 4.81 -9.07 -15.00
C ALA A 298 4.63 -10.15 -13.92
N SER A 299 4.04 -11.29 -14.30
CA SER A 299 3.87 -12.46 -13.44
C SER A 299 5.19 -13.01 -12.90
N ASP A 300 6.24 -13.02 -13.72
CA ASP A 300 7.55 -13.53 -13.31
C ASP A 300 8.18 -12.60 -12.28
N VAL A 301 8.05 -11.28 -12.49
CA VAL A 301 8.52 -10.27 -11.54
C VAL A 301 7.79 -10.37 -10.20
N VAL A 302 6.45 -10.49 -10.23
CA VAL A 302 5.65 -10.72 -9.02
C VAL A 302 6.12 -12.00 -8.31
N ASN A 303 6.15 -13.14 -9.00
CA ASN A 303 6.51 -14.43 -8.42
C ASN A 303 7.92 -14.43 -7.80
N ALA A 304 8.90 -13.81 -8.47
CA ALA A 304 10.27 -13.72 -7.98
C ALA A 304 10.40 -12.84 -6.71
N SER A 305 9.48 -11.88 -6.52
CA SER A 305 9.39 -10.98 -5.37
C SER A 305 8.46 -11.48 -4.24
N ALA A 306 7.43 -12.28 -4.55
CA ALA A 306 6.31 -12.64 -3.67
C ALA A 306 6.70 -13.49 -2.45
N GLY A 307 7.62 -14.45 -2.61
CA GLY A 307 7.97 -15.42 -1.56
C GLY A 307 8.69 -14.86 -0.32
N ARG A 308 8.74 -13.54 -0.14
CA ARG A 308 9.58 -12.86 0.84
C ARG A 308 8.83 -12.01 1.87
N PHE A 309 7.54 -11.72 1.63
CA PHE A 309 6.73 -10.95 2.60
C PHE A 309 6.37 -11.79 3.84
N ILE A 310 6.26 -13.12 3.68
CA ILE A 310 5.69 -14.03 4.68
C ILE A 310 6.77 -14.97 5.27
N ASP A 311 7.87 -15.21 4.55
CA ASP A 311 8.93 -16.12 4.99
C ASP A 311 10.15 -15.36 5.54
N TRP A 312 10.06 -15.02 6.83
CA TRP A 312 11.13 -14.36 7.58
C TRP A 312 12.45 -15.17 7.58
N THR A 313 12.41 -16.48 7.30
CA THR A 313 13.61 -17.34 7.34
C THR A 313 14.47 -17.25 6.07
N LYS A 314 13.93 -16.72 4.96
CA LYS A 314 14.58 -16.77 3.65
C LYS A 314 15.12 -15.43 3.17
N SER A 315 14.52 -14.30 3.51
CA SER A 315 14.98 -12.98 3.06
C SER A 315 14.24 -11.83 3.74
N SER A 316 14.92 -10.68 3.86
CA SER A 316 14.35 -9.39 4.27
C SER A 316 14.00 -8.46 3.11
N THR A 317 14.04 -8.92 1.84
CA THR A 317 13.77 -8.05 0.67
C THR A 317 12.30 -7.67 0.58
N PHE A 318 12.05 -6.38 0.76
CA PHE A 318 10.75 -5.75 0.64
C PHE A 318 10.93 -4.58 -0.32
N PHE A 319 9.97 -4.41 -1.24
CA PHE A 319 9.94 -3.26 -2.14
C PHE A 319 8.95 -2.26 -1.55
N THR A 320 9.48 -1.31 -0.78
CA THR A 320 8.73 -0.26 -0.06
C THR A 320 9.40 1.09 -0.27
N VAL A 321 9.04 2.11 0.50
CA VAL A 321 9.52 3.49 0.31
C VAL A 321 11.03 3.60 0.50
N VAL A 322 11.67 4.52 -0.23
CA VAL A 322 13.09 4.85 -0.13
C VAL A 322 13.28 6.36 0.03
N VAL A 323 14.42 6.78 0.56
CA VAL A 323 14.86 8.18 0.42
C VAL A 323 15.32 8.38 -1.02
N ASP A 324 14.75 9.36 -1.73
CA ASP A 324 15.04 9.65 -3.15
C ASP A 324 15.66 11.03 -3.40
N GLY A 325 15.94 11.80 -2.34
CA GLY A 325 16.51 13.16 -2.39
C GLY A 325 17.83 13.28 -3.14
N ASP A 326 18.67 12.26 -3.08
CA ASP A 326 20.01 12.26 -3.68
C ASP A 326 20.04 11.69 -5.11
N TYR A 327 18.92 11.17 -5.61
CA TYR A 327 18.88 10.39 -6.86
C TYR A 327 18.32 11.14 -8.05
N LEU A 328 17.53 12.18 -7.81
CA LEU A 328 16.96 12.99 -8.88
C LEU A 328 17.96 14.06 -9.30
N GLU A 329 18.26 14.12 -10.60
CA GLU A 329 18.96 15.28 -11.15
C GLU A 329 18.03 16.51 -11.07
N GLU A 330 18.57 17.74 -10.99
CA GLU A 330 17.79 18.98 -10.89
C GLU A 330 16.70 19.11 -11.99
N THR A 331 16.87 18.40 -13.10
CA THR A 331 15.98 18.37 -14.27
C THR A 331 14.81 17.39 -14.17
N GLU A 332 14.79 16.47 -13.19
CA GLU A 332 13.80 15.39 -13.07
C GLU A 332 12.67 15.67 -12.07
N GLY A 333 12.70 16.82 -11.40
CA GLY A 333 11.69 17.28 -10.46
C GLY A 333 12.10 17.17 -8.98
N SER A 334 11.21 17.56 -8.08
CA SER A 334 11.47 17.49 -6.64
C SER A 334 11.33 16.04 -6.13
N PRO A 335 12.15 15.61 -5.15
CA PRO A 335 12.05 14.30 -4.52
C PRO A 335 10.71 14.09 -3.81
N VAL A 336 10.26 12.83 -3.80
CA VAL A 336 9.06 12.45 -3.05
C VAL A 336 9.39 12.44 -1.57
N ILE A 337 10.50 11.80 -1.19
CA ILE A 337 11.00 11.64 0.18
C ILE A 337 12.46 12.10 0.19
N PRO A 338 12.72 13.40 0.41
CA PRO A 338 14.06 13.98 0.26
C PRO A 338 15.09 13.46 1.27
N GLU A 339 14.65 13.00 2.44
CA GLU A 339 15.52 12.61 3.54
C GLU A 339 14.77 11.59 4.42
N HIS A 340 15.50 10.87 5.28
CA HIS A 340 14.95 9.94 6.23
C HIS A 340 13.84 10.60 7.10
N PRO A 341 12.66 9.98 7.26
CA PRO A 341 11.52 10.54 8.00
C PRO A 341 11.87 11.07 9.40
N LEU A 342 12.69 10.33 10.15
CA LEU A 342 13.14 10.77 11.48
C LEU A 342 13.88 12.11 11.46
N THR A 343 14.68 12.37 10.43
CA THR A 343 15.42 13.63 10.27
C THR A 343 14.47 14.75 9.86
N LEU A 344 13.54 14.49 8.93
CA LEU A 344 12.50 15.46 8.53
C LEU A 344 11.62 15.89 9.72
N LEU A 345 11.15 14.93 10.51
CA LEU A 345 10.33 15.17 11.69
C LEU A 345 11.10 15.94 12.77
N LYS A 346 12.35 15.56 13.07
CA LYS A 346 13.19 16.27 14.05
C LYS A 346 13.54 17.69 13.64
N SER A 347 13.71 17.94 12.35
CA SER A 347 13.99 19.28 11.81
C SER A 347 12.74 20.15 11.64
N GLY A 348 11.54 19.55 11.71
CA GLY A 348 10.28 20.24 11.42
C GLY A 348 10.02 20.48 9.93
N THR A 349 10.78 19.82 9.04
CA THR A 349 10.64 19.95 7.58
C THR A 349 9.52 19.04 7.08
N ILE A 350 8.28 19.43 7.32
CA ILE A 350 7.08 18.68 6.94
C ILE A 350 6.48 19.30 5.66
N GLY A 351 6.34 18.51 4.60
CA GLY A 351 5.87 18.98 3.29
C GLY A 351 4.42 19.49 3.30
N ASN A 352 3.51 18.78 3.97
CA ASN A 352 2.11 19.15 4.12
C ASN A 352 1.61 18.93 5.57
N PRO A 353 1.87 19.87 6.51
CA PRO A 353 1.45 19.73 7.89
C PRO A 353 -0.06 19.98 8.03
N VAL A 354 -0.81 18.98 8.50
CA VAL A 354 -2.27 19.04 8.68
C VAL A 354 -2.70 18.40 10.01
N PRO A 355 -3.89 18.71 10.54
CA PRO A 355 -4.46 17.98 11.67
C PRO A 355 -4.51 16.48 11.38
N THR A 356 -4.00 15.68 12.33
CA THR A 356 -3.78 14.26 12.14
C THR A 356 -4.33 13.44 13.29
N ILE A 357 -5.01 12.34 12.98
CA ILE A 357 -5.37 11.28 13.92
C ILE A 357 -4.44 10.10 13.66
N MET A 358 -3.83 9.57 14.70
CA MET A 358 -3.02 8.35 14.66
C MET A 358 -3.54 7.38 15.71
N GLY A 359 -3.59 6.10 15.38
CA GLY A 359 -4.08 5.08 16.29
C GLY A 359 -3.56 3.71 15.92
N ARG A 360 -3.65 2.78 16.87
CA ARG A 360 -3.24 1.38 16.75
C ARG A 360 -4.18 0.50 17.56
N THR A 361 -4.15 -0.79 17.29
CA THR A 361 -4.83 -1.80 18.10
C THR A 361 -4.03 -2.11 19.37
N ASP A 362 -4.66 -2.79 20.32
CA ASP A 362 -4.06 -3.19 21.60
C ASP A 362 -3.09 -4.38 21.46
N GLU A 363 -3.22 -5.19 20.40
CA GLU A 363 -2.42 -6.41 20.18
C GLU A 363 -1.94 -6.54 18.71
N GLU A 364 -1.37 -5.47 18.12
CA GLU A 364 -0.93 -5.41 16.71
C GLU A 364 -0.09 -6.60 16.23
N GLY A 365 0.84 -7.05 17.07
CA GLY A 365 1.78 -8.11 16.71
C GLY A 365 1.17 -9.51 16.64
N ILE A 366 -0.12 -9.68 16.95
CA ILE A 366 -0.82 -10.97 16.85
C ILE A 366 -0.76 -11.56 15.43
N PHE A 367 -0.69 -10.69 14.42
CA PHE A 367 -0.55 -11.10 13.03
C PHE A 367 0.73 -11.92 12.79
N LEU A 368 1.82 -11.62 13.51
CA LEU A 368 3.10 -12.23 13.17
C LEU A 368 3.21 -13.68 13.62
N PRO A 369 2.85 -14.13 14.84
CA PRO A 369 2.85 -15.56 15.17
C PRO A 369 1.97 -16.40 14.23
N MET A 370 0.86 -15.84 13.73
CA MET A 370 0.09 -16.48 12.66
C MET A 370 0.96 -16.73 11.42
N VAL A 371 1.70 -15.73 10.95
CA VAL A 371 2.63 -15.83 9.81
C VAL A 371 3.87 -16.69 10.10
N LEU A 372 4.46 -16.60 11.29
CA LEU A 372 5.63 -17.39 11.71
C LEU A 372 5.32 -18.88 11.79
N LEU A 373 4.09 -19.24 12.15
CA LEU A 373 3.68 -20.61 12.46
C LEU A 373 2.64 -21.19 11.50
N ALA A 374 2.29 -20.47 10.43
CA ALA A 374 1.28 -20.92 9.47
C ALA A 374 1.63 -22.27 8.80
N ASP A 375 2.92 -22.50 8.53
CA ASP A 375 3.46 -23.71 7.89
C ASP A 375 4.82 -24.06 8.49
N ASP A 376 5.12 -25.36 8.60
CA ASP A 376 6.39 -25.90 9.15
C ASP A 376 6.76 -25.27 10.51
N ALA A 377 5.75 -25.06 11.36
CA ALA A 377 5.85 -24.30 12.60
C ALA A 377 6.97 -24.79 13.52
N ASP A 378 7.14 -26.12 13.64
CA ASP A 378 8.20 -26.71 14.46
C ASP A 378 9.61 -26.40 13.91
N ASP A 379 9.81 -26.50 12.59
CA ASP A 379 11.08 -26.16 11.93
C ASP A 379 11.40 -24.67 12.05
N LYS A 380 10.39 -23.80 11.85
CA LYS A 380 10.56 -22.35 12.01
C LYS A 380 10.85 -21.97 13.46
N MET A 381 10.18 -22.60 14.43
CA MET A 381 10.44 -22.38 15.86
C MET A 381 11.84 -22.85 16.24
N GLN A 382 12.28 -23.99 15.69
CA GLN A 382 13.64 -24.47 15.88
C GLN A 382 14.66 -23.49 15.29
N LYS A 383 14.48 -23.05 14.05
CA LYS A 383 15.34 -22.04 13.42
C LYS A 383 15.39 -20.72 14.19
N LEU A 384 14.25 -20.29 14.75
CA LEU A 384 14.17 -19.10 15.59
C LEU A 384 15.05 -19.24 16.82
N ASN A 385 15.05 -20.40 17.47
CA ASN A 385 15.89 -20.67 18.63
C ASN A 385 17.37 -20.82 18.26
N ASP A 386 17.67 -21.63 17.25
CA ASP A 386 19.04 -21.94 16.81
C ASP A 386 19.79 -20.70 16.33
N ASN A 387 19.07 -19.74 15.75
CA ASN A 387 19.66 -18.59 15.07
C ASN A 387 19.15 -17.23 15.59
N PHE A 388 18.60 -17.18 16.81
CA PHE A 388 17.98 -15.94 17.34
C PHE A 388 18.92 -14.73 17.21
N GLU A 389 20.12 -14.82 17.79
CA GLU A 389 21.09 -13.71 17.80
C GLU A 389 21.80 -13.52 16.44
N SER A 390 21.90 -14.56 15.61
CA SER A 390 22.71 -14.52 14.39
C SER A 390 21.95 -14.00 13.17
N SER A 391 20.63 -14.25 13.07
CA SER A 391 19.84 -13.86 11.89
C SER A 391 18.34 -13.77 12.14
N ALA A 392 17.77 -14.64 12.98
CA ALA A 392 16.32 -14.72 13.10
C ALA A 392 15.71 -13.44 13.67
N CYS A 393 16.31 -12.86 14.71
CA CYS A 393 15.84 -11.60 15.28
C CYS A 393 15.95 -10.42 14.30
N SER A 394 17.04 -10.28 13.55
CA SER A 394 17.18 -9.16 12.60
C SER A 394 16.19 -9.26 11.44
N LEU A 395 15.96 -10.47 10.93
CA LEU A 395 14.96 -10.74 9.89
C LEU A 395 13.54 -10.50 10.41
N LEU A 396 13.23 -11.02 11.62
CA LEU A 396 11.92 -10.91 12.26
C LEU A 396 11.57 -9.47 12.67
N LEU A 397 12.57 -8.69 13.08
CA LEU A 397 12.38 -7.36 13.65
C LEU A 397 12.80 -6.23 12.70
N LYS A 398 13.11 -6.56 11.44
CA LYS A 398 13.59 -5.60 10.43
C LYS A 398 14.72 -4.73 10.98
N LEU A 399 15.74 -5.38 11.51
CA LEU A 399 16.98 -4.72 11.91
C LEU A 399 17.97 -4.80 10.75
N ASP A 400 18.78 -3.77 10.59
CA ASP A 400 19.86 -3.78 9.60
C ASP A 400 20.90 -4.84 9.96
N ASP A 401 20.87 -5.95 9.25
CA ASP A 401 21.72 -7.12 9.43
C ASP A 401 23.20 -6.86 9.09
N LYS A 402 23.52 -5.73 8.43
CA LYS A 402 24.91 -5.30 8.18
C LYS A 402 25.56 -4.67 9.40
N ARG A 403 24.80 -4.33 10.45
CA ARG A 403 25.33 -3.77 11.68
C ARG A 403 26.06 -4.81 12.51
N LYS A 404 27.26 -4.45 12.99
CA LYS A 404 28.11 -5.35 13.78
C LYS A 404 27.58 -5.64 15.19
N ASP A 405 26.69 -4.79 15.70
CA ASP A 405 26.14 -4.90 17.06
C ASP A 405 24.81 -5.68 17.13
N ILE A 406 24.33 -6.21 16.01
CA ILE A 406 23.04 -6.93 15.93
C ILE A 406 22.95 -8.12 16.90
N PRO A 407 23.97 -9.00 17.02
CA PRO A 407 23.87 -10.12 17.96
C PRO A 407 23.66 -9.65 19.41
N GLN A 408 24.36 -8.59 19.83
CA GLN A 408 24.21 -8.03 21.18
C GLN A 408 22.85 -7.34 21.37
N VAL A 409 22.34 -6.67 20.34
CA VAL A 409 20.99 -6.07 20.35
C VAL A 409 19.93 -7.15 20.48
N CYS A 410 20.01 -8.20 19.66
CA CYS A 410 19.05 -9.30 19.67
C CYS A 410 19.06 -10.07 20.99
N ARG A 411 20.24 -10.29 21.59
CA ARG A 411 20.34 -10.86 22.94
C ARG A 411 19.58 -10.03 23.98
N LYS A 412 19.75 -8.69 23.96
CA LYS A 412 19.04 -7.77 24.87
C LYS A 412 17.54 -7.76 24.64
N ILE A 413 17.10 -7.84 23.39
CA ILE A 413 15.68 -7.96 23.04
C ILE A 413 15.10 -9.24 23.63
N LYS A 414 15.80 -10.37 23.46
CA LYS A 414 15.36 -11.67 24.02
C LYS A 414 15.28 -11.62 25.55
N GLU A 415 16.29 -11.07 26.21
CA GLU A 415 16.29 -10.86 27.67
C GLU A 415 15.15 -9.94 28.12
N HIS A 416 14.88 -8.84 27.41
CA HIS A 416 13.84 -7.89 27.77
C HIS A 416 12.43 -8.50 27.70
N PHE A 417 12.10 -9.19 26.61
CA PHE A 417 10.75 -9.69 26.40
C PHE A 417 10.50 -11.05 27.07
N PHE A 418 11.51 -11.91 27.17
CA PHE A 418 11.35 -13.26 27.70
C PHE A 418 11.96 -13.46 29.10
N GLY A 419 12.67 -12.47 29.64
CA GLY A 419 13.29 -12.51 30.97
C GLY A 419 14.60 -13.29 31.06
N ASP A 420 14.95 -14.09 30.04
CA ASP A 420 16.21 -14.83 29.97
C ASP A 420 16.72 -14.88 28.51
N PRO A 421 17.95 -14.39 28.21
CA PRO A 421 18.51 -14.45 26.86
C PRO A 421 18.71 -15.89 26.34
N ASN A 422 18.79 -16.89 27.22
CA ASN A 422 19.00 -18.29 26.84
C ASN A 422 17.71 -19.11 26.78
N VAL A 423 16.54 -18.48 26.99
CA VAL A 423 15.25 -19.18 26.94
C VAL A 423 15.05 -19.91 25.61
N GLN A 424 14.47 -21.10 25.67
CA GLN A 424 13.94 -21.77 24.48
C GLN A 424 12.53 -21.26 24.23
N ILE A 425 12.34 -20.59 23.10
CA ILE A 425 11.05 -20.07 22.66
C ILE A 425 10.19 -21.25 22.21
N THR A 426 8.98 -21.32 22.75
CA THR A 426 7.99 -22.38 22.51
C THR A 426 6.63 -21.76 22.18
N TYR A 427 5.65 -22.59 21.84
CA TYR A 427 4.27 -22.14 21.59
C TYR A 427 3.63 -21.39 22.78
N ASP A 428 4.03 -21.69 24.02
CA ASP A 428 3.56 -20.98 25.22
C ASP A 428 4.00 -19.50 25.22
N HIS A 429 5.04 -19.18 24.47
CA HIS A 429 5.59 -17.83 24.35
C HIS A 429 5.01 -17.03 23.17
N THR A 430 4.02 -17.56 22.44
CA THR A 430 3.41 -16.89 21.28
C THR A 430 2.88 -15.50 21.61
N ARG A 431 2.28 -15.29 22.78
CA ARG A 431 1.84 -13.96 23.21
C ARG A 431 3.01 -12.99 23.45
N VAL A 432 4.11 -13.48 24.01
CA VAL A 432 5.33 -12.68 24.22
C VAL A 432 5.96 -12.31 22.87
N LEU A 433 5.98 -13.25 21.92
CA LEU A 433 6.40 -12.99 20.54
C LEU A 433 5.51 -11.94 19.86
N SER A 434 4.18 -12.05 19.97
CA SER A 434 3.25 -11.04 19.45
C SER A 434 3.58 -9.67 20.02
N HIS A 435 3.73 -9.57 21.34
CA HIS A 435 4.03 -8.30 22.00
C HIS A 435 5.36 -7.70 21.53
N MET A 436 6.44 -8.50 21.51
CA MET A 436 7.76 -8.06 21.04
C MET A 436 7.72 -7.48 19.63
N VAL A 437 7.00 -8.14 18.73
CA VAL A 437 6.88 -7.72 17.34
C VAL A 437 6.02 -6.49 17.23
N GLY A 438 4.85 -6.47 17.88
CA GLY A 438 3.95 -5.32 17.89
C GLY A 438 4.66 -4.06 18.38
N GLU A 439 5.47 -4.19 19.43
CA GLU A 439 6.32 -3.12 19.92
C GLU A 439 7.25 -2.57 18.83
N ARG A 440 7.95 -3.45 18.11
CA ARG A 440 8.90 -3.04 17.05
C ARG A 440 8.21 -2.48 15.82
N TYR A 441 7.10 -3.07 15.40
CA TYR A 441 6.48 -2.80 14.10
C TYR A 441 5.52 -1.62 14.11
N PHE A 442 4.98 -1.25 15.28
CA PHE A 442 3.92 -0.25 15.38
C PHE A 442 3.99 0.67 16.61
N ASN A 443 4.68 0.30 17.71
CA ASN A 443 4.67 1.13 18.94
C ASN A 443 5.91 2.03 19.07
N VAL A 444 7.07 1.54 18.65
CA VAL A 444 8.34 2.29 18.68
C VAL A 444 8.58 3.05 17.37
N GLY A 445 7.91 2.63 16.29
CA GLY A 445 7.99 3.22 14.96
C GLY A 445 7.06 4.40 14.76
#